data_AF-A0A1B0CKH9-F1
#
_entry.id   AF-A0A1B0CKH9-F1
#
_cell.length_a   1.000
_cell.length_b   1.000
_cell.length_c   1.000
_cell.angle_alpha   90.00
_cell.angle_beta   90.00
_cell.angle_gamma   90.00
#
_symmetry.space_group_name_H-M   'P 1'
#
loop_
_entity.id
_entity.type
_entity.pdbx_description
1 polymer ?
#
loop_
_entity_poly.entity_id
_entity_poly.type
_entity_poly.pdbx_seq_one_letter_code
_entity_poly.pdbx_strand_id
1 'polypeptide(L)'
;MKIFLLCALVAFAVAQDENDHTNGQPGCQTQEEVTRRYWRNNWDPTRFWVCDTLNQPAHAVTCEEHTGEVSLAWLDSAQACVSWSQWEWTPPRAPPSRP
;
A
#
# COMPACT_ATOMS: atom_id res chain seq x y z
N MET A 1 22.18 -46.26 -31.72
CA MET A 1 20.80 -45.73 -31.84
C MET A 1 20.52 -44.90 -30.60
N LYS A 2 20.16 -43.63 -30.79
CA LYS A 2 20.23 -42.54 -29.81
C LYS A 2 19.27 -42.75 -28.62
N ILE A 3 19.82 -42.84 -27.40
CA ILE A 3 19.05 -42.64 -26.16
C ILE A 3 18.74 -41.15 -26.07
N PHE A 4 17.48 -40.78 -26.28
CA PHE A 4 17.00 -39.43 -26.00
C PHE A 4 16.90 -39.28 -24.48
N LEU A 5 17.86 -38.58 -23.87
CA LEU A 5 17.71 -38.04 -22.52
C LEU A 5 16.60 -36.99 -22.55
N LEU A 6 15.40 -37.36 -22.10
CA LEU A 6 14.37 -36.41 -21.70
C LEU A 6 14.73 -35.90 -20.30
N CYS A 7 15.47 -34.78 -20.25
CA CYS A 7 15.58 -33.96 -19.05
C CYS A 7 14.21 -33.34 -18.76
N ALA A 8 13.46 -33.94 -17.83
CA ALA A 8 12.28 -33.30 -17.26
C ALA A 8 12.72 -32.16 -16.35
N LEU A 9 12.80 -30.94 -16.91
CA LEU A 9 12.91 -29.70 -16.14
C LEU A 9 11.57 -29.46 -15.46
N VAL A 10 11.45 -29.89 -14.20
CA VAL A 10 10.34 -29.48 -13.33
C VAL A 10 10.57 -28.02 -12.97
N ALA A 11 9.94 -27.11 -13.71
CA ALA A 11 9.91 -25.70 -13.37
C ALA A 11 8.99 -25.53 -12.15
N PHE A 12 9.59 -25.42 -10.96
CA PHE A 12 8.86 -24.94 -9.79
C PHE A 12 8.55 -23.46 -9.99
N ALA A 13 7.30 -23.15 -10.33
CA ALA A 13 6.80 -21.79 -10.25
C ALA A 13 6.72 -21.41 -8.77
N VAL A 14 7.73 -20.71 -8.27
CA VAL A 14 7.65 -20.01 -6.99
C VAL A 14 6.67 -18.85 -7.17
N ALA A 15 5.53 -18.91 -6.50
CA ALA A 15 4.66 -17.75 -6.35
C ALA A 15 5.45 -16.67 -5.60
N GLN A 16 5.77 -15.57 -6.28
CA GLN A 16 6.38 -14.41 -5.63
C GLN A 16 5.28 -13.68 -4.88
N ASP A 17 5.45 -13.49 -3.57
CA ASP A 17 4.56 -12.63 -2.79
C ASP A 17 4.83 -11.18 -3.19
N GLU A 18 3.92 -10.61 -3.97
CA GLU A 18 3.98 -9.23 -4.43
C GLU A 18 3.41 -8.23 -3.40
N ASN A 19 2.87 -8.73 -2.27
CA ASN A 19 2.29 -7.88 -1.26
C ASN A 19 3.37 -7.19 -0.42
N ASP A 20 3.14 -5.91 -0.14
CA ASP A 20 3.96 -5.21 0.84
C ASP A 20 3.56 -5.59 2.27
N HIS A 21 4.45 -6.30 2.98
CA HIS A 21 4.21 -6.69 4.37
C HIS A 21 4.42 -5.57 5.39
N THR A 22 4.80 -4.36 4.97
CA THR A 22 4.91 -3.19 5.85
C THR A 22 3.58 -2.47 5.99
N ASN A 23 3.52 -1.45 6.85
CA ASN A 23 2.34 -0.58 7.01
C ASN A 23 2.10 0.39 5.83
N GLY A 24 2.92 0.34 4.78
CA GLY A 24 2.79 1.17 3.58
C GLY A 24 3.19 2.64 3.80
N GLN A 25 3.92 2.97 4.86
CA GLN A 25 4.39 4.33 5.11
C GLN A 25 5.36 4.77 3.98
N PRO A 26 5.07 5.86 3.25
CA PRO A 26 5.99 6.38 2.24
C PRO A 26 7.15 7.14 2.91
N GLY A 27 8.31 7.12 2.25
CA GLY A 27 9.50 7.85 2.68
C GLY A 27 9.47 9.34 2.32
N CYS A 28 8.55 9.76 1.45
CA CYS A 28 8.44 11.15 0.94
C CYS A 28 9.70 11.66 0.24
N GLN A 29 10.42 10.79 -0.46
CA GLN A 29 11.69 11.11 -1.11
C GLN A 29 11.52 11.46 -2.60
N THR A 30 10.31 11.30 -3.14
CA THR A 30 9.98 11.61 -4.53
C THR A 30 8.95 12.72 -4.65
N GLN A 31 9.01 13.48 -5.74
CA GLN A 31 8.00 14.50 -6.04
C GLN A 31 6.61 13.89 -6.26
N GLU A 32 6.54 12.67 -6.76
CA GLU A 32 5.29 11.91 -6.91
C GLU A 32 4.63 11.66 -5.55
N GLU A 33 5.39 11.25 -4.54
CA GLU A 33 4.88 11.02 -3.18
C GLU A 33 4.26 12.25 -2.55
N VAL A 34 4.94 13.39 -2.68
CA VAL A 34 4.47 14.68 -2.17
C VAL A 34 3.26 15.20 -2.96
N THR A 35 3.23 14.98 -4.28
CA THR A 35 2.12 15.41 -5.13
C THR A 35 0.85 14.60 -4.88
N ARG A 36 0.98 13.28 -4.67
CA ARG A 36 -0.15 12.42 -4.29
C ARG A 36 -0.69 12.77 -2.91
N ARG A 37 0.20 13.17 -1.98
CA ARG A 37 -0.08 13.59 -0.61
C ARG A 37 -0.65 12.52 0.32
N TYR A 38 -1.64 11.75 -0.10
CA TYR A 38 -2.32 10.76 0.74
C TYR A 38 -2.02 9.33 0.29
N TRP A 39 -1.69 8.50 1.27
CA TRP A 39 -1.20 7.14 1.06
C TRP A 39 -1.91 6.20 2.03
N ARG A 40 -2.44 5.09 1.53
CA ARG A 40 -3.13 4.10 2.36
C ARG A 40 -2.17 3.48 3.40
N ASN A 41 -2.65 3.27 4.62
CA ASN A 41 -2.01 2.32 5.53
C ASN A 41 -2.41 0.90 5.13
N ASN A 42 -1.44 0.01 4.93
CA ASN A 42 -1.69 -1.34 4.42
C ASN A 42 -2.59 -2.20 5.32
N TRP A 43 -2.59 -1.97 6.63
CA TRP A 43 -3.23 -2.87 7.60
C TRP A 43 -4.26 -2.19 8.50
N ASP A 44 -4.10 -0.90 8.78
CA ASP A 44 -5.03 -0.11 9.59
C ASP A 44 -5.89 0.80 8.69
N PRO A 45 -7.12 0.39 8.35
CA PRO A 45 -8.00 1.18 7.50
C PRO A 45 -8.54 2.44 8.19
N THR A 46 -8.37 2.62 9.50
CA THR A 46 -8.87 3.80 10.22
C THR A 46 -7.98 5.03 10.06
N ARG A 47 -6.81 4.85 9.42
CA ARG A 47 -5.82 5.90 9.19
C ARG A 47 -5.17 5.80 7.82
N PHE A 48 -4.50 6.88 7.45
CA PHE A 48 -3.69 6.98 6.25
C PHE A 48 -2.41 7.75 6.56
N TRP A 49 -1.47 7.69 5.64
CA TRP A 49 -0.22 8.44 5.70
C TRP A 49 -0.36 9.73 4.88
N VAL A 50 0.17 10.82 5.45
CA VAL A 50 0.27 12.12 4.80
C VAL A 50 1.72 12.42 4.51
N CYS A 51 1.97 12.72 3.24
CA CYS A 51 3.25 13.08 2.69
C CYS A 51 3.16 14.48 2.06
N ASP A 52 3.45 15.53 2.82
CA ASP A 52 3.23 16.92 2.38
C ASP A 52 4.53 17.67 2.05
N THR A 53 5.67 17.16 2.50
CA THR A 53 6.97 17.82 2.39
C THR A 53 8.04 16.85 1.93
N LEU A 54 8.78 17.22 0.89
CA LEU A 54 9.88 16.40 0.35
C LEU A 54 10.98 16.20 1.39
N ASN A 55 11.46 14.97 1.54
CA ASN A 55 12.46 14.53 2.50
C ASN A 55 12.08 14.74 3.97
N GLN A 56 10.77 14.81 4.28
CA GLN A 56 10.27 14.74 5.65
C GLN A 56 9.47 13.45 5.83
N PRO A 57 9.58 12.75 6.98
CA PRO A 57 8.83 11.52 7.20
C PRO A 57 7.33 11.73 7.06
N ALA A 58 6.65 10.79 6.38
CA ALA A 58 5.20 10.79 6.34
C ALA A 58 4.62 10.60 7.75
N HIS A 59 3.56 11.31 8.07
CA HIS A 59 2.88 11.22 9.35
C HIS A 59 1.52 10.54 9.20
N ALA A 60 1.08 9.81 10.23
CA ALA A 60 -0.22 9.17 10.23
C ALA A 60 -1.32 10.18 10.59
N VAL A 61 -2.46 10.10 9.92
CA VAL A 61 -3.69 10.84 10.25
C VAL A 61 -4.85 9.85 10.25
N THR A 62 -5.64 9.85 11.31
CA THR A 62 -6.87 9.05 11.41
C THR A 62 -8.01 9.71 10.64
N CYS A 63 -9.00 8.92 10.22
CA CYS A 63 -10.18 9.49 9.60
C CYS A 63 -10.98 10.41 10.53
N GLU A 64 -10.99 10.14 11.83
CA GLU A 64 -11.62 11.00 12.84
C GLU A 64 -10.89 12.34 12.93
N GLU A 65 -9.56 12.37 13.00
CA GLU A 65 -8.79 13.62 12.98
C GLU A 65 -8.99 14.41 11.68
N HIS A 66 -9.15 13.73 10.55
CA HIS A 66 -9.30 14.36 9.24
C HIS A 66 -10.69 14.96 9.01
N THR A 67 -11.74 14.31 9.50
CA THR A 67 -13.15 14.64 9.17
C THR A 67 -13.97 15.13 10.36
N GLY A 68 -13.56 14.79 11.58
CA GLY A 68 -14.36 14.95 12.81
C GLY A 68 -15.41 13.86 13.01
N GLU A 69 -15.51 12.89 12.11
CA GLU A 69 -16.49 11.80 12.18
C GLU A 69 -15.83 10.49 12.63
N VAL A 70 -16.52 9.77 13.52
CA VAL A 70 -16.10 8.44 13.98
C VAL A 70 -16.59 7.35 13.03
N SER A 71 -16.00 6.16 13.15
CA SER A 71 -16.45 4.97 12.40
C SER A 71 -16.32 5.09 10.87
N LEU A 72 -15.31 5.81 10.40
CA LEU A 72 -14.92 5.88 8.98
C LEU A 72 -13.63 5.07 8.72
N ALA A 73 -13.43 4.69 7.47
CA ALA A 73 -12.26 3.98 6.97
C ALA A 73 -11.70 4.65 5.70
N TRP A 74 -10.39 4.74 5.58
CA TRP A 74 -9.71 5.28 4.40
C TRP A 74 -9.82 4.32 3.22
N LEU A 75 -10.30 4.83 2.08
CA LEU A 75 -10.38 4.12 0.81
C LEU A 75 -9.46 4.79 -0.22
N ASP A 76 -8.39 4.09 -0.61
CA ASP A 76 -7.33 4.63 -1.47
C ASP A 76 -7.83 5.01 -2.88
N SER A 77 -8.78 4.25 -3.44
CA SER A 77 -9.36 4.53 -4.75
C SER A 77 -10.20 5.82 -4.76
N ALA A 78 -10.83 6.15 -3.63
CA ALA A 78 -11.60 7.38 -3.45
C ALA A 78 -10.75 8.55 -2.93
N GLN A 79 -9.54 8.27 -2.42
CA GLN A 79 -8.71 9.22 -1.69
C GLN A 79 -9.49 9.95 -0.58
N ALA A 80 -10.31 9.19 0.15
CA ALA A 80 -11.23 9.73 1.15
C ALA A 80 -11.51 8.75 2.29
N CYS A 81 -11.96 9.30 3.42
CA CYS A 81 -12.57 8.55 4.50
C CYS A 81 -14.04 8.27 4.16
N VAL A 82 -14.41 6.99 4.13
CA VAL A 82 -15.75 6.51 3.76
C VAL A 82 -16.34 5.67 4.88
N SER A 83 -17.67 5.48 4.84
CA SER A 83 -18.33 4.57 5.77
C SER A 83 -17.91 3.11 5.54
N TRP A 84 -18.00 2.27 6.58
CA TRP A 84 -17.65 0.85 6.49
C TRP A 84 -18.47 0.06 5.46
N SER A 85 -19.68 0.50 5.12
CA SER A 85 -20.50 -0.14 4.08
C SER A 85 -20.00 0.14 2.65
N GLN A 86 -19.19 1.20 2.48
CA GLN A 86 -18.58 1.58 1.20
C GLN A 86 -17.12 1.13 1.08
N TRP A 87 -16.48 0.84 2.21
CA TRP A 87 -15.08 0.45 2.24
C TRP A 87 -14.88 -0.96 1.70
N GLU A 88 -13.78 -1.15 0.97
CA GLU A 88 -13.36 -2.45 0.45
C GLU A 88 -11.88 -2.70 0.75
N TRP A 89 -11.54 -3.97 1.00
CA TRP A 89 -10.15 -4.37 1.18
C TRP A 89 -9.40 -4.32 -0.16
N THR A 90 -8.23 -3.69 -0.15
CA THR A 90 -7.29 -3.68 -1.27
C THR A 90 -5.99 -4.37 -0.86
N PRO A 91 -5.37 -5.18 -1.74
CA PRO A 91 -4.06 -5.77 -1.46
C PRO A 91 -3.01 -4.71 -1.05
N PRO A 92 -2.13 -5.00 -0.07
CA PRO A 92 -1.04 -4.12 0.33
C PRO A 92 -0.12 -3.76 -0.84
N ARG A 93 0.29 -2.49 -0.94
CA ARG A 93 1.21 -2.01 -1.98
C ARG A 93 2.35 -1.23 -1.38
N ALA A 94 3.55 -1.43 -1.92
CA ALA A 94 4.72 -0.66 -1.52
C ALA A 94 4.64 0.77 -2.10
N PRO A 95 5.00 1.80 -1.30
CA PRO A 95 5.20 3.15 -1.82
C PRO A 95 6.49 3.24 -2.67
N PRO A 96 6.66 4.32 -3.47
CA PRO A 96 7.87 4.56 -4.27
C PRO A 96 9.16 4.59 -3.45
N SER A 97 9.11 5.15 -2.23
CA SER A 97 10.21 5.13 -1.27
C SER A 97 9.73 4.69 0.11
N ARG A 98 10.62 4.08 0.89
CA ARG A 98 10.37 3.74 2.31
C ARG A 98 11.12 4.72 3.22
N PRO A 99 10.65 4.93 4.47
CA PRO A 99 11.34 5.76 5.46
C PRO A 99 12.78 5.31 5.74
#